data_AF-A0A7V6W3R7-F1
#
_entry.id   AF-A0A7V6W3R7-F1
#
_cell.length_a   1.000
_cell.length_b   1.000
_cell.length_c   1.000
_cell.angle_alpha   90.00
_cell.angle_beta   90.00
_cell.angle_gamma   90.00
#
_symmetry.space_group_name_H-M   'P 1'
#
loop_
_entity.id
_entity.type
_entity.pdbx_description
1 polymer ?
#
loop_
_entity_poly.entity_id
_entity_poly.type
_entity_poly.pdbx_seq_one_letter_code
_entity_poly.pdbx_strand_id
1 'polypeptide(L)'
;MENFLEYIEEDTKSKKTLFSTMPVNTKTNRRKFNKKIDSVKETYQTYKDQVEKYLTVKSKSFDILDTRNTEAIQNEINDLENIKVLLNPINTYFEKMNFDDLFYQISNYKDFNFVSLNKIISEFINKFELVNIRLTKDDFDYTFYVNEFMTSFLETRSLKSKNYDHITEIFEKIYWENPDLIFHIELNFRKLIKKHERKFINYIKGLQDEKTKLFNYNYQTVINKLKDLYTKLEDEGKENITDIINLSKNGTIDVNHFFEDSKVRNTAYTSLMLDSLNIENEKALSKFYDSLEKLKINVEEYSNYVKYAPLILDFKKKYLSKKLEDINKNELSKKLKELESSISKEERNLNKINKKIMRSKGKVFRPKESELKALKFESLKIAKKLYEMYQNLTKEYFNSKVYEVLNNSFSINDFLNLYYSFDYYKKEAIKESYDIETHNQLMEYSDDFDIFAMNPNNVIVCSVMSFDEVSISKVIMNKYRLLNININEENLYPENVPELIERINLVLRIKALEESKLDVEKLWFMVQVDKLIIKPNEEKD
;
A
#
# COMPACT_ATOMS: atom_id res chain seq x y z
N MET A 1 34.60 33.52 -18.22
CA MET A 1 34.53 33.92 -16.80
C MET A 1 35.91 34.14 -16.19
N GLU A 2 36.98 33.50 -16.69
CA GLU A 2 38.37 33.77 -16.25
C GLU A 2 38.71 35.27 -16.26
N ASN A 3 38.42 35.97 -17.37
CA ASN A 3 38.61 37.42 -17.46
C ASN A 3 37.79 38.27 -16.47
N PHE A 4 36.69 37.73 -15.90
CA PHE A 4 35.86 38.47 -14.95
C PHE A 4 36.35 38.29 -13.51
N LEU A 5 36.82 37.08 -13.15
CA LEU A 5 37.43 36.85 -11.84
C LEU A 5 38.70 37.69 -11.68
N GLU A 6 39.58 37.65 -12.68
CA GLU A 6 40.80 38.47 -12.71
C GLU A 6 40.48 39.97 -12.63
N TYR A 7 39.47 40.43 -13.39
CA TYR A 7 38.99 41.81 -13.30
C TYR A 7 38.52 42.19 -11.89
N ILE A 8 37.75 41.33 -11.22
CA ILE A 8 37.26 41.60 -9.86
C ILE A 8 38.41 41.62 -8.85
N GLU A 9 39.39 40.74 -8.97
CA GLU A 9 40.57 40.70 -8.11
C GLU A 9 41.42 41.99 -8.27
N GLU A 10 41.67 42.41 -9.51
CA GLU A 10 42.39 43.64 -9.84
C GLU A 10 41.63 44.90 -9.38
N ASP A 11 40.32 44.97 -9.63
CA ASP A 11 39.50 46.11 -9.19
C ASP A 11 39.47 46.20 -7.67
N THR A 12 39.35 45.06 -6.97
CA THR A 12 39.34 45.02 -5.50
C THR A 12 40.66 45.52 -4.92
N LYS A 13 41.79 45.12 -5.50
CA LYS A 13 43.12 45.62 -5.12
C LYS A 13 43.23 47.14 -5.35
N SER A 14 42.74 47.62 -6.49
CA SER A 14 42.73 49.04 -6.83
C SER A 14 41.85 49.86 -5.87
N LYS A 15 40.65 49.37 -5.52
CA LYS A 15 39.74 50.02 -4.56
C LYS A 15 40.30 50.03 -3.14
N LYS A 16 40.99 48.97 -2.69
CA LYS A 16 41.71 48.96 -1.40
C LYS A 16 42.77 50.08 -1.33
N THR A 17 43.55 50.25 -2.40
CA THR A 17 44.56 51.34 -2.49
C THR A 17 43.91 52.73 -2.55
N LEU A 18 42.76 52.85 -3.22
CA LEU A 18 42.00 54.10 -3.21
C LEU A 18 41.54 54.46 -1.80
N PHE A 19 40.97 53.50 -1.05
CA PHE A 19 40.50 53.77 0.31
C PHE A 19 41.62 54.10 1.30
N SER A 20 42.80 53.49 1.15
CA SER A 20 43.95 53.77 2.03
C SER A 20 44.55 55.17 1.82
N THR A 21 44.29 55.80 0.68
CA THR A 21 44.84 57.12 0.31
C THR A 21 43.83 58.28 0.51
N MET A 22 42.57 57.99 0.81
CA MET A 22 41.54 59.02 1.01
C MET A 22 41.63 59.67 2.42
N PRO A 23 41.56 61.01 2.52
CA PRO A 23 41.63 61.69 3.81
C PRO A 23 40.35 61.48 4.64
N VAL A 24 40.49 61.35 5.97
CA VAL A 24 39.37 61.12 6.94
C VAL A 24 39.38 62.11 8.12
N ASN A 25 40.19 63.16 8.00
CA ASN A 25 40.65 64.02 9.09
C ASN A 25 39.59 65.06 9.51
N THR A 26 38.62 65.35 8.63
CA THR A 26 37.58 66.37 8.83
C THR A 26 36.18 65.77 8.63
N LYS A 27 35.14 66.39 9.22
CA LYS A 27 33.74 65.96 9.06
C LYS A 27 33.32 65.87 7.58
N THR A 28 33.76 66.82 6.75
CA THR A 28 33.51 66.83 5.31
C THR A 28 34.23 65.70 4.59
N ASN A 29 35.48 65.43 4.95
CA ASN A 29 36.27 64.35 4.35
C ASN A 29 35.70 62.96 4.70
N ARG A 30 35.27 62.74 5.96
CA ARG A 30 34.57 61.52 6.36
C ARG A 30 33.26 61.31 5.59
N ARG A 31 32.47 62.38 5.36
CA ARG A 31 31.25 62.29 4.56
C ARG A 31 31.53 61.88 3.11
N LYS A 32 32.60 62.40 2.49
CA LYS A 32 33.02 62.02 1.14
C LYS A 32 33.54 60.57 1.08
N PHE A 33 34.31 60.16 2.08
CA PHE A 33 34.80 58.78 2.23
C PHE A 33 33.65 57.78 2.33
N ASN A 34 32.68 58.01 3.22
CA ASN A 34 31.50 57.13 3.37
C ASN A 34 30.69 57.05 2.08
N LYS A 35 30.41 58.18 1.41
CA LYS A 35 29.74 58.18 0.10
C LYS A 35 30.46 57.34 -0.94
N LYS A 36 31.80 57.33 -0.93
CA LYS A 36 32.58 56.53 -1.88
C LYS A 36 32.55 55.05 -1.53
N ILE A 37 32.58 54.70 -0.24
CA ILE A 37 32.34 53.32 0.23
C ILE A 37 30.96 52.84 -0.21
N ASP A 38 29.90 53.64 0.02
CA ASP A 38 28.53 53.28 -0.35
C ASP A 38 28.41 53.03 -1.85
N SER A 39 28.99 53.91 -2.68
CA SER A 39 29.01 53.76 -4.14
C SER A 39 29.78 52.53 -4.62
N VAL A 40 30.93 52.22 -4.00
CA VAL A 40 31.68 50.99 -4.32
C VAL A 40 30.88 49.77 -3.88
N LYS A 41 30.29 49.78 -2.68
CA LYS A 41 29.44 48.69 -2.19
C LYS A 41 28.27 48.42 -3.15
N GLU A 42 27.59 49.46 -3.63
CA GLU A 42 26.50 49.35 -4.61
C GLU A 42 26.98 48.74 -5.94
N THR A 43 28.18 49.12 -6.41
CA THR A 43 28.78 48.57 -7.63
C THR A 43 29.04 47.06 -7.49
N TYR A 44 29.66 46.65 -6.38
CA TYR A 44 29.94 45.22 -6.13
C TYR A 44 28.66 44.41 -5.86
N GLN A 45 27.64 45.03 -5.26
CA GLN A 45 26.32 44.41 -5.16
C GLN A 45 25.72 44.18 -6.55
N THR A 46 25.82 45.15 -7.45
CA THR A 46 25.36 45.00 -8.84
C THR A 46 26.10 43.87 -9.56
N TYR A 47 27.42 43.77 -9.39
CA TYR A 47 28.20 42.65 -9.96
C TYR A 47 27.76 41.31 -9.40
N LYS A 48 27.55 41.22 -8.08
CA LYS A 48 27.01 40.03 -7.43
C LYS A 48 25.66 39.63 -8.03
N ASP A 49 24.72 40.55 -8.12
CA ASP A 49 23.37 40.29 -8.66
C ASP A 49 23.41 39.84 -10.13
N GLN A 50 24.32 40.41 -10.94
CA GLN A 50 24.51 40.01 -12.33
C GLN A 50 25.08 38.59 -12.45
N VAL A 51 26.06 38.24 -11.62
CA VAL A 51 26.64 36.89 -11.57
C VAL A 51 25.58 35.89 -11.10
N GLU A 52 24.85 36.19 -10.03
CA GLU A 52 23.75 35.33 -9.54
C GLU A 52 22.69 35.11 -10.63
N LYS A 53 22.29 36.16 -11.35
CA LYS A 53 21.36 36.05 -12.48
C LYS A 53 21.93 35.18 -13.61
N TYR A 54 23.19 35.38 -13.98
CA TYR A 54 23.84 34.56 -15.01
C TYR A 54 23.88 33.09 -14.60
N LEU A 55 24.33 32.79 -13.38
CA LEU A 55 24.41 31.42 -12.84
C LEU A 55 23.02 30.77 -12.81
N THR A 56 22.00 31.49 -12.34
CA THR A 56 20.62 31.00 -12.30
C THR A 56 20.09 30.69 -13.70
N VAL A 57 20.26 31.60 -14.67
CA VAL A 57 19.82 31.39 -16.05
C VAL A 57 20.57 30.24 -16.71
N LYS A 58 21.88 30.14 -16.47
CA LYS A 58 22.72 29.08 -17.02
C LYS A 58 22.35 27.72 -16.44
N SER A 59 22.13 27.63 -15.13
CA SER A 59 21.69 26.40 -14.45
C SER A 59 20.33 25.95 -14.99
N LYS A 60 19.36 26.87 -15.11
CA LYS A 60 18.04 26.57 -15.70
C LYS A 60 18.10 26.15 -17.16
N SER A 61 19.11 26.59 -17.92
CA SER A 61 19.29 26.16 -19.32
C SER A 61 19.62 24.68 -19.48
N PHE A 62 19.94 23.99 -18.37
CA PHE A 62 20.22 22.56 -18.33
C PHE A 62 19.06 21.74 -17.76
N ASP A 63 17.99 22.37 -17.24
CA ASP A 63 16.84 21.65 -16.72
C ASP A 63 16.15 20.85 -17.84
N ILE A 64 15.69 19.65 -17.49
CA ILE A 64 14.97 18.75 -18.40
C ILE A 64 13.54 18.62 -17.87
N LEU A 65 12.56 18.83 -18.76
CA LEU A 65 11.16 18.65 -18.44
C LEU A 65 10.85 17.16 -18.29
N ASP A 66 10.29 16.79 -17.15
CA ASP A 66 9.70 15.48 -16.96
C ASP A 66 8.39 15.39 -17.76
N THR A 67 8.27 14.35 -18.57
CA THR A 67 7.11 14.12 -19.45
C THR A 67 6.35 12.85 -19.11
N ARG A 68 6.77 12.14 -18.06
CA ARG A 68 6.12 10.92 -17.58
C ARG A 68 4.71 11.20 -17.09
N ASN A 69 3.81 10.24 -17.26
CA ASN A 69 2.44 10.35 -16.77
C ASN A 69 2.04 9.06 -16.01
N THR A 70 2.81 8.76 -14.97
CA THR A 70 2.61 7.60 -14.11
C THR A 70 1.26 7.65 -13.39
N GLU A 71 0.76 8.84 -13.04
CA GLU A 71 -0.53 9.02 -12.37
C GLU A 71 -1.70 8.54 -13.23
N ALA A 72 -1.72 8.86 -14.52
CA ALA A 72 -2.78 8.39 -15.41
C ALA A 72 -2.78 6.86 -15.55
N ILE A 73 -1.59 6.25 -15.62
CA ILE A 73 -1.45 4.79 -15.69
C ILE A 73 -1.90 4.14 -14.38
N GLN A 74 -1.50 4.70 -13.23
CA GLN A 74 -1.91 4.20 -11.92
C GLN A 74 -3.43 4.25 -11.75
N ASN A 75 -4.08 5.32 -12.21
CA ASN A 75 -5.54 5.42 -12.17
C ASN A 75 -6.21 4.34 -13.05
N GLU A 76 -5.67 4.06 -14.24
CA GLU A 76 -6.17 2.98 -15.11
C GLU A 76 -5.97 1.58 -14.48
N ILE A 77 -4.84 1.37 -13.80
CA ILE A 77 -4.57 0.14 -13.04
C ILE A 77 -5.61 -0.04 -11.93
N ASN A 78 -5.82 0.98 -11.10
CA ASN A 78 -6.80 0.93 -10.00
C ASN A 78 -8.22 0.60 -10.49
N ASP A 79 -8.63 1.18 -11.63
CA ASP A 79 -9.94 0.88 -12.24
C ASP A 79 -10.04 -0.57 -12.70
N LEU A 80 -8.98 -1.11 -13.32
CA LEU A 80 -8.94 -2.50 -13.78
C LEU A 80 -8.82 -3.51 -12.64
N GLU A 81 -8.15 -3.18 -11.54
CA GLU A 81 -8.10 -4.01 -10.33
C GLU A 81 -9.48 -4.19 -9.71
N ASN A 82 -10.27 -3.11 -9.63
CA ASN A 82 -11.66 -3.20 -9.19
C ASN A 82 -12.48 -4.15 -10.09
N ILE A 83 -12.24 -4.11 -11.41
CA ILE A 83 -12.88 -5.02 -12.35
C ILE A 83 -12.35 -6.46 -12.17
N LYS A 84 -11.05 -6.65 -11.91
CA LYS A 84 -10.45 -7.96 -11.62
C LYS A 84 -11.13 -8.62 -10.43
N VAL A 85 -11.32 -7.90 -9.32
CA VAL A 85 -12.03 -8.40 -8.13
C VAL A 85 -13.47 -8.79 -8.48
N LEU A 86 -14.19 -7.93 -9.21
CA LEU A 86 -15.57 -8.20 -9.62
C LEU A 86 -15.68 -9.47 -10.51
N LEU A 87 -14.73 -9.68 -11.42
CA LEU A 87 -14.70 -10.82 -12.34
C LEU A 87 -14.00 -12.06 -11.75
N ASN A 88 -13.39 -11.97 -10.57
CA ASN A 88 -12.66 -13.08 -9.95
C ASN A 88 -13.58 -14.31 -9.78
N PRO A 89 -13.21 -15.49 -10.31
CA PRO A 89 -14.02 -16.70 -10.20
C PRO A 89 -13.97 -17.34 -8.81
N ILE A 90 -12.95 -17.06 -8.01
CA ILE A 90 -12.78 -17.61 -6.65
C ILE A 90 -13.76 -16.97 -5.68
N ASN A 91 -13.95 -15.65 -5.81
CA ASN A 91 -14.79 -14.86 -4.91
C ASN A 91 -16.28 -14.98 -5.19
N THR A 92 -17.04 -15.03 -4.11
CA THR A 92 -18.50 -15.00 -4.14
C THR A 92 -19.01 -13.56 -4.09
N TYR A 93 -20.32 -13.38 -4.01
CA TYR A 93 -20.90 -12.06 -3.73
C TYR A 93 -20.41 -11.49 -2.40
N PHE A 94 -19.96 -12.33 -1.47
CA PHE A 94 -19.56 -11.93 -0.13
C PHE A 94 -18.29 -11.06 -0.18
N GLU A 95 -17.23 -11.59 -0.77
CA GLU A 95 -15.95 -10.88 -0.94
C GLU A 95 -16.08 -9.74 -1.96
N LYS A 96 -16.84 -9.94 -3.05
CA LYS A 96 -17.06 -8.89 -4.07
C LYS A 96 -17.82 -7.67 -3.56
N MET A 97 -18.61 -7.83 -2.50
CA MET A 97 -19.28 -6.72 -1.82
C MET A 97 -18.44 -6.14 -0.67
N ASN A 98 -17.25 -6.69 -0.42
CA ASN A 98 -16.36 -6.38 0.71
C ASN A 98 -16.99 -6.68 2.07
N PHE A 99 -17.84 -7.72 2.17
CA PHE A 99 -18.44 -8.08 3.46
C PHE A 99 -17.41 -8.72 4.40
N ASP A 100 -16.46 -9.48 3.87
CA ASP A 100 -15.40 -10.12 4.64
C ASP A 100 -14.53 -9.10 5.39
N ASP A 101 -14.09 -8.03 4.73
CA ASP A 101 -13.39 -6.92 5.40
C ASP A 101 -14.25 -6.23 6.46
N LEU A 102 -15.52 -5.92 6.15
CA LEU A 102 -16.44 -5.33 7.14
C LEU A 102 -16.64 -6.23 8.36
N PHE A 103 -16.68 -7.55 8.15
CA PHE A 103 -16.74 -8.52 9.25
C PHE A 103 -15.44 -8.56 10.04
N TYR A 104 -14.29 -8.41 9.40
CA TYR A 104 -13.00 -8.32 10.09
C TYR A 104 -12.98 -7.11 11.03
N GLN A 105 -13.36 -5.94 10.51
CA GLN A 105 -13.37 -4.69 11.26
C GLN A 105 -14.34 -4.75 12.45
N ILE A 106 -15.56 -5.24 12.26
CA ILE A 106 -16.55 -5.31 13.36
C ILE A 106 -16.21 -6.39 14.40
N SER A 107 -15.61 -7.52 14.00
CA SER A 107 -15.15 -8.55 14.95
C SER A 107 -13.97 -8.06 15.79
N ASN A 108 -13.15 -7.16 15.24
CA ASN A 108 -12.02 -6.51 15.92
C ASN A 108 -12.37 -5.10 16.46
N TYR A 109 -13.64 -4.84 16.77
CA TYR A 109 -14.13 -3.51 17.21
C TYR A 109 -13.36 -2.88 18.38
N LYS A 110 -12.67 -3.69 19.19
CA LYS A 110 -11.91 -3.26 20.38
C LYS A 110 -10.74 -2.33 20.04
N ASP A 111 -10.24 -2.40 18.81
CA ASP A 111 -9.15 -1.55 18.32
C ASP A 111 -9.66 -0.17 17.86
N PHE A 112 -10.98 0.06 17.92
CA PHE A 112 -11.65 1.23 17.36
C PHE A 112 -12.36 2.07 18.43
N ASN A 113 -12.45 3.37 18.17
CA ASN A 113 -13.34 4.25 18.92
C ASN A 113 -14.79 4.13 18.41
N PHE A 114 -15.74 4.69 19.18
CA PHE A 114 -17.16 4.60 18.86
C PHE A 114 -17.55 5.25 17.52
N VAL A 115 -16.84 6.29 17.09
CA VAL A 115 -17.06 6.95 15.80
C VAL A 115 -16.71 6.00 14.64
N SER A 116 -15.58 5.31 14.73
CA SER A 116 -15.17 4.30 13.75
C SER A 116 -16.15 3.12 13.71
N LEU A 117 -16.63 2.65 14.86
CA LEU A 117 -17.67 1.63 14.91
C LEU A 117 -18.96 2.06 14.18
N ASN A 118 -19.41 3.30 14.38
CA ASN A 118 -20.59 3.83 13.69
C ASN A 118 -20.39 3.92 12.16
N LYS A 119 -19.15 4.18 11.70
CA LYS A 119 -18.82 4.12 10.26
C LYS A 119 -18.96 2.70 9.73
N ILE A 120 -18.40 1.69 10.41
CA ILE A 120 -18.51 0.28 10.02
C ILE A 120 -19.98 -0.15 9.90
N ILE A 121 -20.82 0.16 10.91
CA ILE A 121 -22.25 -0.14 10.88
C ILE A 121 -22.96 0.58 9.72
N SER A 122 -22.58 1.84 9.46
CA SER A 122 -23.12 2.61 8.33
C SER A 122 -22.75 1.98 6.99
N GLU A 123 -21.53 1.49 6.84
CA GLU A 123 -21.06 0.82 5.63
C GLU A 123 -21.81 -0.46 5.35
N PHE A 124 -22.07 -1.31 6.37
CA PHE A 124 -22.98 -2.44 6.22
C PHE A 124 -24.33 -2.01 5.63
N ILE A 125 -24.97 -0.99 6.21
CA ILE A 125 -26.28 -0.49 5.73
C ILE A 125 -26.18 0.04 4.29
N ASN A 126 -25.11 0.77 3.96
CA ASN A 126 -24.87 1.27 2.60
C ASN A 126 -24.82 0.10 1.59
N LYS A 127 -24.19 -1.03 1.93
CA LYS A 127 -24.17 -2.22 1.05
C LYS A 127 -25.58 -2.78 0.77
N PHE A 128 -26.50 -2.74 1.75
CA PHE A 128 -27.90 -3.11 1.52
C PHE A 128 -28.63 -2.10 0.63
N GLU A 129 -28.39 -0.80 0.83
CA GLU A 129 -28.99 0.27 0.03
C GLU A 129 -28.53 0.20 -1.44
N LEU A 130 -27.26 -0.14 -1.70
CA LEU A 130 -26.72 -0.34 -3.05
C LEU A 130 -27.52 -1.37 -3.87
N VAL A 131 -28.06 -2.40 -3.21
CA VAL A 131 -28.88 -3.44 -3.85
C VAL A 131 -30.39 -3.22 -3.67
N ASN A 132 -30.78 -1.97 -3.38
CA ASN A 132 -32.17 -1.56 -3.17
C ASN A 132 -32.86 -2.35 -2.04
N ILE A 133 -32.19 -2.49 -0.90
CA ILE A 133 -32.76 -3.01 0.35
C ILE A 133 -32.75 -1.90 1.39
N ARG A 134 -33.95 -1.44 1.76
CA ARG A 134 -34.11 -0.50 2.86
C ARG A 134 -34.30 -1.27 4.16
N LEU A 135 -33.29 -1.25 5.02
CA LEU A 135 -33.36 -1.82 6.36
C LEU A 135 -34.19 -0.93 7.28
N THR A 136 -34.99 -1.56 8.13
CA THR A 136 -35.82 -0.89 9.14
C THR A 136 -35.55 -1.49 10.51
N LYS A 137 -36.08 -0.88 11.58
CA LYS A 137 -35.96 -1.43 12.94
C LYS A 137 -36.44 -2.88 13.06
N ASP A 138 -37.40 -3.29 12.24
CA ASP A 138 -37.97 -4.65 12.27
C ASP A 138 -37.01 -5.70 11.69
N ASP A 139 -36.02 -5.27 10.89
CA ASP A 139 -34.94 -6.14 10.43
C ASP A 139 -33.91 -6.40 11.53
N PHE A 140 -33.87 -5.54 12.57
CA PHE A 140 -32.92 -5.66 13.66
C PHE A 140 -33.50 -6.38 14.88
N ASP A 141 -33.87 -7.65 14.71
CA ASP A 141 -34.60 -8.46 15.71
C ASP A 141 -33.76 -9.57 16.39
N TYR A 142 -32.44 -9.59 16.20
CA TYR A 142 -31.57 -10.70 16.63
C TYR A 142 -31.50 -10.85 18.15
N THR A 143 -31.43 -9.74 18.89
CA THR A 143 -31.67 -9.67 20.33
C THR A 143 -32.42 -8.37 20.63
N PHE A 144 -32.97 -8.24 21.84
CA PHE A 144 -33.69 -7.03 22.19
C PHE A 144 -32.81 -5.78 22.28
N TYR A 145 -31.55 -5.94 22.69
CA TYR A 145 -30.57 -4.87 22.73
C TYR A 145 -30.16 -4.40 21.33
N VAL A 146 -29.99 -5.32 20.38
CA VAL A 146 -29.71 -4.96 18.98
C VAL A 146 -30.84 -4.12 18.40
N ASN A 147 -32.10 -4.49 18.70
CA ASN A 147 -33.24 -3.70 18.25
C ASN A 147 -33.26 -2.30 18.85
N GLU A 148 -33.04 -2.16 20.16
CA GLU A 148 -33.01 -0.87 20.87
C GLU A 148 -31.92 0.05 20.31
N PHE A 149 -30.70 -0.49 20.16
CA PHE A 149 -29.58 0.24 19.60
C PHE A 149 -29.82 0.63 18.13
N MET A 150 -30.16 -0.34 17.27
CA MET A 150 -30.28 -0.10 15.83
C MET A 150 -31.49 0.75 15.46
N THR A 151 -32.56 0.75 16.26
CA THR A 151 -33.67 1.69 16.08
C THR A 151 -33.17 3.13 16.21
N SER A 152 -32.47 3.42 17.30
CA SER A 152 -31.92 4.74 17.60
C SER A 152 -30.84 5.15 16.59
N PHE A 153 -30.02 4.18 16.16
CA PHE A 153 -29.02 4.38 15.12
C PHE A 153 -29.65 4.80 13.78
N LEU A 154 -30.65 4.04 13.31
CA LEU A 154 -31.32 4.32 12.03
C LEU A 154 -32.09 5.64 12.05
N GLU A 155 -32.74 5.97 13.17
CA GLU A 155 -33.42 7.25 13.37
C GLU A 155 -32.43 8.42 13.25
N THR A 156 -31.31 8.36 13.97
CA THR A 156 -30.27 9.40 13.92
C THR A 156 -29.67 9.53 12.51
N ARG A 157 -29.35 8.40 11.86
CA ARG A 157 -28.83 8.39 10.47
C ARG A 157 -29.80 9.07 9.49
N SER A 158 -31.11 8.88 9.69
CA SER A 158 -32.13 9.47 8.81
C SER A 158 -32.24 10.99 8.94
N LEU A 159 -31.87 11.56 10.09
CA LEU A 159 -31.92 13.00 10.35
C LEU A 159 -30.76 13.77 9.71
N LYS A 160 -29.77 13.09 9.09
CA LYS A 160 -28.49 13.66 8.62
C LYS A 160 -27.71 14.45 9.69
N SER A 161 -28.13 14.33 10.94
CA SER A 161 -27.44 14.83 12.12
C SER A 161 -26.12 14.07 12.24
N LYS A 162 -24.98 14.78 12.17
CA LYS A 162 -23.68 14.21 12.55
C LYS A 162 -23.52 14.10 14.08
N ASN A 163 -24.55 14.44 14.86
CA ASN A 163 -24.53 14.26 16.30
C ASN A 163 -24.92 12.81 16.64
N TYR A 164 -23.93 12.03 17.07
CA TYR A 164 -24.05 10.65 17.54
C TYR A 164 -24.04 10.56 19.08
N ASP A 165 -24.05 11.67 19.81
CA ASP A 165 -23.92 11.70 21.28
C ASP A 165 -25.02 10.87 21.94
N HIS A 166 -26.25 11.00 21.43
CA HIS A 166 -27.39 10.20 21.89
C HIS A 166 -27.23 8.69 21.61
N ILE A 167 -26.55 8.32 20.52
CA ILE A 167 -26.26 6.90 20.21
C ILE A 167 -25.21 6.37 21.18
N THR A 168 -24.21 7.19 21.55
CA THR A 168 -23.18 6.84 22.54
C THR A 168 -23.82 6.55 23.90
N GLU A 169 -24.73 7.40 24.37
CA GLU A 169 -25.46 7.20 25.64
C GLU A 169 -26.25 5.88 25.65
N ILE A 170 -26.96 5.58 24.55
CA ILE A 170 -27.73 4.34 24.42
C ILE A 170 -26.80 3.12 24.37
N PHE A 171 -25.67 3.24 23.66
CA PHE A 171 -24.65 2.20 23.62
C PHE A 171 -24.11 1.90 25.02
N GLU A 172 -23.66 2.91 25.76
CA GLU A 172 -23.11 2.73 27.11
C GLU A 172 -24.11 2.05 28.05
N LYS A 173 -25.36 2.53 28.05
CA LYS A 173 -26.44 1.94 28.85
C LYS A 173 -26.63 0.45 28.53
N ILE A 174 -26.68 0.10 27.24
CA ILE A 174 -26.85 -1.29 26.82
C ILE A 174 -25.61 -2.13 27.14
N TYR A 175 -24.42 -1.57 26.97
CA TYR A 175 -23.15 -2.27 27.14
C TYR A 175 -22.96 -2.79 28.57
N TRP A 176 -23.39 -2.03 29.58
CA TRP A 176 -23.40 -2.48 30.97
C TRP A 176 -24.29 -3.72 31.20
N GLU A 177 -25.37 -3.88 30.43
CA GLU A 177 -26.27 -5.04 30.53
C GLU A 177 -25.90 -6.17 29.56
N ASN A 178 -25.21 -5.85 28.46
CA ASN A 178 -24.77 -6.78 27.43
C ASN A 178 -23.46 -6.28 26.77
N PRO A 179 -22.30 -6.69 27.29
CA PRO A 179 -21.00 -6.30 26.72
C PRO A 179 -20.78 -6.89 25.32
N ASP A 180 -21.49 -7.95 24.96
CA ASP A 180 -21.41 -8.62 23.65
C ASP A 180 -22.34 -7.98 22.59
N LEU A 181 -22.79 -6.73 22.79
CA LEU A 181 -23.71 -6.05 21.86
C LEU A 181 -23.18 -6.03 20.42
N ILE A 182 -21.89 -5.75 20.22
CA ILE A 182 -21.31 -5.63 18.88
C ILE A 182 -21.34 -6.98 18.14
N PHE A 183 -21.03 -8.08 18.84
CA PHE A 183 -21.17 -9.42 18.29
C PHE A 183 -22.62 -9.73 17.92
N HIS A 184 -23.60 -9.26 18.70
CA HIS A 184 -25.01 -9.44 18.35
C HIS A 184 -25.44 -8.60 17.13
N ILE A 185 -24.89 -7.41 16.95
CA ILE A 185 -25.10 -6.58 15.74
C ILE A 185 -24.50 -7.28 14.53
N GLU A 186 -23.27 -7.77 14.64
CA GLU A 186 -22.59 -8.55 13.60
C GLU A 186 -23.43 -9.76 13.16
N LEU A 187 -23.89 -10.57 14.13
CA LEU A 187 -24.74 -11.73 13.87
C LEU A 187 -26.04 -11.36 13.15
N ASN A 188 -26.62 -10.20 13.49
CA ASN A 188 -27.80 -9.71 12.80
C ASN A 188 -27.51 -9.39 11.33
N PHE A 189 -26.39 -8.72 11.04
CA PHE A 189 -25.96 -8.49 9.66
C PHE A 189 -25.71 -9.80 8.92
N ARG A 190 -25.06 -10.81 9.52
CA ARG A 190 -24.89 -12.14 8.90
C ARG A 190 -26.23 -12.75 8.51
N LYS A 191 -27.21 -12.72 9.42
CA LYS A 191 -28.60 -13.18 9.15
C LYS A 191 -29.26 -12.39 8.01
N LEU A 192 -29.12 -11.06 7.99
CA LEU A 192 -29.72 -10.21 6.96
C LEU A 192 -29.07 -10.41 5.59
N ILE A 193 -27.75 -10.56 5.53
CA ILE A 193 -27.03 -10.85 4.29
C ILE A 193 -27.52 -12.18 3.72
N LYS A 194 -27.59 -13.23 4.55
CA LYS A 194 -28.11 -14.54 4.14
C LYS A 194 -29.57 -14.47 3.68
N LYS A 195 -30.44 -13.73 4.39
CA LYS A 195 -31.85 -13.51 4.00
C LYS A 195 -31.97 -12.88 2.61
N HIS A 196 -31.03 -12.03 2.23
CA HIS A 196 -31.05 -11.26 0.98
C HIS A 196 -30.02 -11.70 -0.07
N GLU A 197 -29.36 -12.84 0.12
CA GLU A 197 -28.31 -13.40 -0.74
C GLU A 197 -28.61 -13.26 -2.24
N ARG A 198 -29.81 -13.67 -2.68
CA ARG A 198 -30.20 -13.60 -4.10
C ARG A 198 -30.14 -12.20 -4.69
N LYS A 199 -30.43 -11.16 -3.91
CA LYS A 199 -30.33 -9.76 -4.37
C LYS A 199 -28.88 -9.35 -4.60
N PHE A 200 -27.98 -9.73 -3.71
CA PHE A 200 -26.55 -9.47 -3.86
C PHE A 200 -25.96 -10.22 -5.07
N ILE A 201 -26.30 -11.51 -5.21
CA ILE A 201 -25.87 -12.32 -6.37
C ILE A 201 -26.35 -11.68 -7.68
N ASN A 202 -27.62 -11.29 -7.77
CA ASN A 202 -28.16 -10.67 -8.98
C ASN A 202 -27.52 -9.31 -9.28
N TYR A 203 -27.24 -8.51 -8.26
CA TYR A 203 -26.55 -7.23 -8.40
C TYR A 203 -25.13 -7.42 -8.98
N ILE A 204 -24.34 -8.30 -8.36
CA ILE A 204 -22.99 -8.63 -8.85
C ILE A 204 -23.05 -9.17 -10.28
N LYS A 205 -23.98 -10.08 -10.58
CA LYS A 205 -24.17 -10.60 -11.94
C LYS A 205 -24.50 -9.49 -12.94
N GLY A 206 -25.34 -8.52 -12.55
CA GLY A 206 -25.64 -7.35 -13.37
C GLY A 206 -24.40 -6.53 -13.71
N LEU A 207 -23.55 -6.26 -12.71
CA LEU A 207 -22.28 -5.57 -12.91
C LEU A 207 -21.32 -6.36 -13.80
N GLN A 208 -21.20 -7.68 -13.58
CA GLN A 208 -20.36 -8.55 -14.39
C GLN A 208 -20.83 -8.58 -15.86
N ASP A 209 -22.14 -8.69 -16.08
CA ASP A 209 -22.75 -8.65 -17.41
C ASP A 209 -22.48 -7.31 -18.11
N GLU A 210 -22.60 -6.19 -17.38
CA GLU A 210 -22.28 -4.86 -17.88
C GLU A 210 -20.83 -4.78 -18.35
N LYS A 211 -19.88 -5.20 -17.51
CA LYS A 211 -18.45 -5.15 -17.85
C LYS A 211 -18.09 -6.07 -19.01
N THR A 212 -18.66 -7.27 -19.03
CA THR A 212 -18.40 -8.26 -20.09
C THR A 212 -18.99 -7.81 -21.43
N LYS A 213 -20.21 -7.27 -21.45
CA LYS A 213 -20.90 -6.89 -22.70
C LYS A 213 -20.44 -5.55 -23.26
N LEU A 214 -20.18 -4.56 -22.41
CA LEU A 214 -19.80 -3.21 -22.87
C LEU A 214 -18.31 -3.11 -23.21
N PHE A 215 -17.44 -3.80 -22.49
CA PHE A 215 -15.98 -3.65 -22.62
C PHE A 215 -15.27 -4.91 -23.15
N ASN A 216 -16.01 -6.00 -23.41
CA ASN A 216 -15.47 -7.31 -23.78
C ASN A 216 -14.43 -7.83 -22.78
N TYR A 217 -14.62 -7.51 -21.50
CA TYR A 217 -13.74 -7.94 -20.41
C TYR A 217 -14.18 -9.29 -19.87
N ASN A 218 -13.30 -10.28 -19.97
CA ASN A 218 -13.31 -11.46 -19.12
C ASN A 218 -12.11 -11.40 -18.16
N TYR A 219 -12.12 -12.25 -17.13
CA TYR A 219 -11.08 -12.27 -16.10
C TYR A 219 -9.65 -12.34 -16.68
N GLN A 220 -9.42 -13.20 -17.67
CA GLN A 220 -8.11 -13.35 -18.31
C GLN A 220 -7.70 -12.12 -19.12
N THR A 221 -8.64 -11.52 -19.85
CA THR A 221 -8.39 -10.28 -20.61
C THR A 221 -8.00 -9.13 -19.68
N VAL A 222 -8.64 -9.02 -18.52
CA VAL A 222 -8.29 -8.01 -17.51
C VAL A 222 -6.90 -8.26 -16.93
N ILE A 223 -6.56 -9.51 -16.60
CA ILE A 223 -5.19 -9.87 -16.14
C ILE A 223 -4.13 -9.47 -17.17
N ASN A 224 -4.35 -9.79 -18.45
CA ASN A 224 -3.38 -9.47 -19.49
C ASN A 224 -3.21 -7.94 -19.64
N LYS A 225 -4.32 -7.18 -19.63
CA LYS A 225 -4.26 -5.71 -19.67
C LYS A 225 -3.55 -5.11 -18.46
N LEU A 226 -3.83 -5.63 -17.26
CA LEU A 226 -3.14 -5.22 -16.04
C LEU A 226 -1.63 -5.47 -16.19
N LYS A 227 -1.23 -6.65 -16.69
CA LYS A 227 0.18 -6.94 -16.94
C LYS A 227 0.84 -5.92 -17.86
N ASP A 228 0.19 -5.57 -18.97
CA ASP A 228 0.72 -4.58 -19.90
C ASP A 228 0.83 -3.19 -19.25
N LEU A 229 -0.17 -2.77 -18.47
CA LEU A 229 -0.16 -1.48 -17.78
C LEU A 229 0.87 -1.42 -16.65
N TYR A 230 1.05 -2.49 -15.88
CA TYR A 230 2.08 -2.58 -14.85
C TYR A 230 3.48 -2.54 -15.48
N THR A 231 3.71 -3.26 -16.59
CA THR A 231 4.97 -3.14 -17.34
C THR A 231 5.19 -1.72 -17.84
N LYS A 232 4.15 -1.07 -18.37
CA LYS A 232 4.22 0.33 -18.81
C LYS A 232 4.49 1.29 -17.64
N LEU A 233 3.85 1.09 -16.49
CA LEU A 233 4.05 1.89 -15.29
C LEU A 233 5.48 1.76 -14.78
N GLU A 234 6.03 0.54 -14.79
CA GLU A 234 7.41 0.29 -14.40
C GLU A 234 8.39 0.96 -15.36
N ASP A 235 8.16 0.84 -16.68
CA ASP A 235 8.99 1.49 -17.70
C ASP A 235 8.92 3.02 -17.63
N GLU A 236 7.72 3.60 -17.47
CA GLU A 236 7.58 5.05 -17.25
C GLU A 236 8.14 5.46 -15.88
N GLY A 237 8.00 4.63 -14.85
CA GLY A 237 8.46 4.89 -13.48
C GLY A 237 9.96 4.75 -13.28
N LYS A 238 10.72 4.29 -14.30
CA LYS A 238 12.18 4.24 -14.23
C LYS A 238 12.74 5.63 -13.91
N GLU A 239 13.73 5.63 -13.02
CA GLU A 239 14.44 6.84 -12.64
C GLU A 239 15.03 7.49 -13.90
N ASN A 240 14.72 8.77 -14.11
CA ASN A 240 15.15 9.53 -15.28
C ASN A 240 16.12 10.66 -14.91
N ILE A 241 16.56 11.44 -15.91
CA ILE A 241 17.49 12.54 -15.68
C ILE A 241 16.93 13.61 -14.73
N THR A 242 15.63 13.89 -14.78
CA THR A 242 15.00 14.86 -13.89
C THR A 242 15.06 14.37 -12.43
N ASP A 243 14.86 13.08 -12.19
CA ASP A 243 15.05 12.48 -10.86
C ASP A 243 16.50 12.61 -10.39
N ILE A 244 17.46 12.27 -11.25
CA ILE A 244 18.90 12.38 -10.96
C ILE A 244 19.28 13.82 -10.61
N ILE A 245 18.77 14.82 -11.34
CA ILE A 245 18.96 16.24 -11.02
C ILE A 245 18.43 16.55 -9.62
N ASN A 246 17.19 16.14 -9.32
CA ASN A 246 16.53 16.46 -8.05
C ASN A 246 17.24 15.79 -6.86
N LEU A 247 17.58 14.50 -6.99
CA LEU A 247 18.33 13.72 -5.99
C LEU A 247 19.74 14.28 -5.78
N SER A 248 20.36 14.87 -6.81
CA SER A 248 21.68 15.49 -6.66
C SER A 248 21.59 16.85 -5.98
N LYS A 249 20.57 17.66 -6.32
CA LYS A 249 20.33 18.99 -5.71
C LYS A 249 19.99 18.87 -4.23
N ASN A 250 19.12 17.93 -3.86
CA ASN A 250 18.73 17.71 -2.46
C ASN A 250 19.80 16.97 -1.63
N GLY A 251 20.88 16.49 -2.26
CA GLY A 251 21.99 15.81 -1.59
C GLY A 251 21.74 14.34 -1.24
N THR A 252 20.68 13.71 -1.76
CA THR A 252 20.43 12.26 -1.61
C THR A 252 21.51 11.44 -2.33
N ILE A 253 21.97 11.92 -3.49
CA ILE A 253 23.10 11.32 -4.23
C ILE A 253 24.24 12.34 -4.35
N ASP A 254 25.48 11.88 -4.23
CA ASP A 254 26.65 12.72 -4.44
C ASP A 254 27.02 12.73 -5.92
N VAL A 255 26.91 13.90 -6.55
CA VAL A 255 27.30 14.11 -7.94
C VAL A 255 28.78 13.76 -8.21
N ASN A 256 29.64 13.86 -7.20
CA ASN A 256 31.05 13.49 -7.34
C ASN A 256 31.25 11.98 -7.59
N HIS A 257 30.25 11.16 -7.29
CA HIS A 257 30.29 9.72 -7.57
C HIS A 257 30.14 9.38 -9.05
N PHE A 258 29.69 10.31 -9.90
CA PHE A 258 29.47 10.05 -11.32
C PHE A 258 30.69 10.31 -12.21
N PHE A 259 31.68 11.10 -11.75
CA PHE A 259 32.89 11.39 -12.51
C PHE A 259 33.71 10.13 -12.79
N GLU A 260 34.39 10.09 -13.94
CA GLU A 260 35.17 8.93 -14.40
C GLU A 260 36.31 8.53 -13.45
N ASP A 261 36.96 9.52 -12.83
CA ASP A 261 38.04 9.32 -11.85
C ASP A 261 37.51 8.96 -10.45
N SER A 262 36.19 8.92 -10.26
CA SER A 262 35.58 8.57 -8.99
C SER A 262 35.87 7.12 -8.61
N LYS A 263 36.45 6.92 -7.43
CA LYS A 263 36.67 5.58 -6.87
C LYS A 263 35.34 4.83 -6.69
N VAL A 264 34.27 5.54 -6.31
CA VAL A 264 32.95 4.95 -6.08
C VAL A 264 32.36 4.41 -7.39
N ARG A 265 32.43 5.18 -8.48
CA ARG A 265 32.06 4.72 -9.84
C ARG A 265 32.80 3.44 -10.21
N ASN A 266 34.13 3.47 -10.09
CA ASN A 266 34.99 2.35 -10.47
C ASN A 266 34.71 1.10 -9.62
N THR A 267 34.51 1.25 -8.31
CA THR A 267 34.11 0.16 -7.42
C THR A 267 32.74 -0.41 -7.77
N ALA A 268 31.75 0.43 -8.10
CA ALA A 268 30.42 -0.04 -8.49
C ALA A 268 30.47 -0.92 -9.74
N TYR A 269 31.18 -0.48 -10.79
CA TYR A 269 31.36 -1.28 -12.00
C TYR A 269 32.13 -2.58 -11.74
N THR A 270 33.29 -2.50 -11.08
CA THR A 270 34.15 -3.67 -10.83
C THR A 270 33.52 -4.68 -9.89
N SER A 271 32.71 -4.24 -8.91
CA SER A 271 32.02 -5.15 -7.99
C SER A 271 30.86 -5.89 -8.64
N LEU A 272 30.20 -5.29 -9.64
CA LEU A 272 29.05 -5.87 -10.33
C LEU A 272 29.40 -6.69 -11.58
N MET A 273 30.65 -6.64 -12.07
CA MET A 273 31.10 -7.43 -13.22
C MET A 273 31.94 -8.63 -12.78
N LEU A 274 31.66 -9.82 -13.32
CA LEU A 274 32.51 -11.00 -13.09
C LEU A 274 33.79 -10.91 -13.92
N ASP A 275 33.63 -10.74 -15.23
CA ASP A 275 34.71 -10.50 -16.17
C ASP A 275 34.67 -9.05 -16.63
N SER A 276 35.85 -8.42 -16.77
CA SER A 276 35.98 -7.09 -17.35
C SER A 276 35.38 -7.08 -18.75
N LEU A 277 34.29 -6.33 -18.93
CA LEU A 277 33.70 -6.14 -20.26
C LEU A 277 34.60 -5.23 -21.10
N ASN A 278 34.72 -5.54 -22.39
CA ASN A 278 35.26 -4.55 -23.32
C ASN A 278 34.23 -3.43 -23.47
N ILE A 279 34.50 -2.28 -22.84
CA ILE A 279 33.62 -1.10 -22.82
C ILE A 279 33.42 -0.55 -24.25
N GLU A 280 34.34 -0.82 -25.18
CA GLU A 280 34.23 -0.43 -26.60
C GLU A 280 33.18 -1.24 -27.36
N ASN A 281 32.67 -2.35 -26.78
CA ASN A 281 31.59 -3.13 -27.38
C ASN A 281 30.23 -2.66 -26.86
N GLU A 282 29.65 -1.67 -27.55
CA GLU A 282 28.34 -1.08 -27.23
C GLU A 282 27.25 -2.14 -27.01
N LYS A 283 27.25 -3.21 -27.81
CA LYS A 283 26.25 -4.29 -27.69
C LYS A 283 26.42 -5.12 -26.41
N ALA A 284 27.65 -5.33 -25.96
CA ALA A 284 27.92 -6.04 -24.71
C ALA A 284 27.55 -5.16 -23.51
N LEU A 285 27.86 -3.87 -23.58
CA LEU A 285 27.56 -2.90 -22.54
C LEU A 285 26.03 -2.67 -22.39
N SER A 286 25.32 -2.51 -23.50
CA SER A 286 23.84 -2.42 -23.50
C SER A 286 23.20 -3.66 -22.87
N LYS A 287 23.65 -4.88 -23.22
CA LYS A 287 23.15 -6.12 -22.59
C LYS A 287 23.43 -6.18 -21.08
N PHE A 288 24.57 -5.66 -20.64
CA PHE A 288 24.89 -5.58 -19.22
C PHE A 288 23.91 -4.66 -18.49
N TYR A 289 23.65 -3.46 -19.03
CA TYR A 289 22.65 -2.55 -18.47
C TYR A 289 21.23 -3.16 -18.44
N ASP A 290 20.79 -3.78 -19.53
CA ASP A 290 19.48 -4.47 -19.57
C ASP A 290 19.39 -5.59 -18.51
N SER A 291 20.52 -6.25 -18.25
CA SER A 291 20.59 -7.31 -17.24
C SER A 291 20.56 -6.72 -15.82
N LEU A 292 21.18 -5.56 -15.59
CA LEU A 292 21.12 -4.84 -14.33
C LEU A 292 19.71 -4.31 -14.03
N GLU A 293 19.01 -3.75 -15.03
CA GLU A 293 17.61 -3.33 -14.89
C GLU A 293 16.74 -4.52 -14.44
N LYS A 294 16.86 -5.66 -15.12
CA LYS A 294 16.13 -6.88 -14.74
C LYS A 294 16.55 -7.40 -13.36
N LEU A 295 17.83 -7.28 -12.99
CA LEU A 295 18.32 -7.72 -11.69
C LEU A 295 17.68 -6.90 -10.58
N LYS A 296 17.64 -5.57 -10.73
CA LYS A 296 17.01 -4.67 -9.76
C LYS A 296 15.58 -5.11 -9.46
N ILE A 297 14.77 -5.30 -10.49
CA ILE A 297 13.37 -5.73 -10.39
C ILE A 297 13.25 -7.07 -9.63
N ASN A 298 14.09 -8.04 -10.00
CA ASN A 298 14.08 -9.37 -9.37
C ASN A 298 14.59 -9.37 -7.92
N VAL A 299 15.48 -8.43 -7.56
CA VAL A 299 15.94 -8.22 -6.18
C VAL A 299 14.84 -7.57 -5.33
N GLU A 300 14.13 -6.59 -5.89
CA GLU A 300 12.96 -5.95 -5.26
C GLU A 300 11.81 -6.97 -5.05
N GLU A 301 11.51 -7.79 -6.07
CA GLU A 301 10.57 -8.91 -5.97
C GLU A 301 10.97 -9.87 -4.84
N TYR A 302 12.25 -10.26 -4.78
CA TYR A 302 12.76 -11.15 -3.75
C TYR A 302 12.68 -10.54 -2.35
N SER A 303 12.96 -9.25 -2.21
CA SER A 303 12.84 -8.53 -0.93
C SER A 303 11.41 -8.60 -0.40
N ASN A 304 10.41 -8.38 -1.25
CA ASN A 304 9.01 -8.53 -0.89
C ASN A 304 8.66 -9.97 -0.50
N TYR A 305 9.17 -10.96 -1.23
CA TYR A 305 9.01 -12.37 -0.84
C TYR A 305 9.59 -12.66 0.55
N VAL A 306 10.78 -12.15 0.85
CA VAL A 306 11.42 -12.35 2.16
C VAL A 306 10.61 -11.66 3.27
N LYS A 307 10.11 -10.43 3.03
CA LYS A 307 9.19 -9.74 3.95
C LYS A 307 7.99 -10.64 4.28
N TYR A 308 7.40 -11.31 3.29
CA TYR A 308 6.23 -12.18 3.44
C TYR A 308 6.53 -13.67 3.71
N ALA A 309 7.80 -14.05 3.89
CA ALA A 309 8.19 -15.44 4.11
C ALA A 309 7.59 -16.07 5.38
N PRO A 310 7.52 -15.38 6.55
CA PRO A 310 6.83 -15.91 7.73
C PRO A 310 5.39 -16.37 7.46
N LEU A 311 4.60 -15.53 6.77
CA LEU A 311 3.22 -15.84 6.40
C LEU A 311 3.12 -17.09 5.50
N ILE A 312 4.02 -17.18 4.51
CA ILE A 312 4.11 -18.33 3.62
C ILE A 312 4.44 -19.60 4.41
N LEU A 313 5.43 -19.53 5.32
CA LEU A 313 5.84 -20.67 6.14
C LEU A 313 4.71 -21.17 7.05
N ASP A 314 3.94 -20.26 7.66
CA ASP A 314 2.78 -20.62 8.47
C ASP A 314 1.69 -21.30 7.65
N PHE A 315 1.42 -20.80 6.43
CA PHE A 315 0.54 -21.48 5.49
C PHE A 315 1.04 -22.89 5.16
N LYS A 316 2.33 -23.05 4.86
CA LYS A 316 2.93 -24.37 4.58
C LYS A 316 2.73 -25.32 5.75
N LYS A 317 3.02 -24.87 6.96
CA LYS A 317 2.85 -25.66 8.19
C LYS A 317 1.39 -26.07 8.42
N LYS A 318 0.44 -25.17 8.18
CA LYS A 318 -0.99 -25.36 8.44
C LYS A 318 -1.69 -26.26 7.43
N TYR A 319 -1.34 -26.13 6.14
CA TYR A 319 -2.09 -26.77 5.05
C TYR A 319 -1.29 -27.79 4.24
N LEU A 320 0.01 -27.58 4.06
CA LEU A 320 0.85 -28.42 3.19
C LEU A 320 1.48 -29.62 3.92
N SER A 321 1.43 -29.64 5.25
CA SER A 321 1.91 -30.76 6.08
C SER A 321 1.03 -32.01 6.03
N LYS A 322 -0.21 -31.88 5.52
CA LYS A 322 -1.13 -33.01 5.34
C LYS A 322 -0.90 -33.66 3.98
N LYS A 323 -0.99 -35.00 3.92
CA LYS A 323 -0.98 -35.70 2.62
C LYS A 323 -2.20 -35.29 1.82
N LEU A 324 -2.00 -34.86 0.58
CA LEU A 324 -3.07 -34.38 -0.30
C LEU A 324 -4.12 -35.47 -0.57
N GLU A 325 -3.71 -36.74 -0.58
CA GLU A 325 -4.58 -37.91 -0.76
C GLU A 325 -5.60 -38.09 0.36
N ASP A 326 -5.33 -37.55 1.56
CA ASP A 326 -6.23 -37.65 2.72
C ASP A 326 -7.35 -36.58 2.67
N ILE A 327 -7.31 -35.66 1.71
CA ILE A 327 -8.27 -34.54 1.62
C ILE A 327 -9.53 -34.98 0.87
N ASN A 328 -10.56 -35.35 1.61
CA ASN A 328 -11.87 -35.67 1.04
C ASN A 328 -12.74 -34.41 0.84
N LYS A 329 -12.80 -33.89 -0.40
CA LYS A 329 -13.60 -32.70 -0.75
C LYS A 329 -15.10 -32.85 -0.42
N ASN A 330 -15.66 -34.05 -0.55
CA ASN A 330 -17.08 -34.29 -0.23
C ASN A 330 -17.36 -34.18 1.27
N GLU A 331 -16.42 -34.61 2.10
CA GLU A 331 -16.52 -34.52 3.56
C GLU A 331 -16.47 -33.05 4.04
N LEU A 332 -15.58 -32.25 3.44
CA LEU A 332 -15.51 -30.80 3.70
C LEU A 332 -16.83 -30.10 3.40
N SER A 333 -17.42 -30.37 2.22
CA SER A 333 -18.73 -29.82 1.84
C SER A 333 -19.84 -30.25 2.79
N LYS A 334 -19.82 -31.52 3.24
CA LYS A 334 -20.80 -32.04 4.19
C LYS A 334 -20.70 -31.36 5.55
N LYS A 335 -19.47 -31.19 6.06
CA LYS A 335 -19.19 -30.50 7.33
C LYS A 335 -19.72 -29.07 7.34
N LEU A 336 -19.51 -28.32 6.25
CA LEU A 336 -20.06 -26.96 6.10
C LEU A 336 -21.59 -26.95 6.15
N LYS A 337 -22.25 -27.82 5.38
CA LYS A 337 -23.72 -27.92 5.36
C LYS A 337 -24.30 -28.30 6.73
N GLU A 338 -23.65 -29.21 7.46
CA GLU A 338 -24.05 -29.61 8.81
C GLU A 338 -23.95 -28.43 9.79
N LEU A 339 -22.89 -27.64 9.69
CA LEU A 339 -22.68 -26.45 10.51
C LEU A 339 -23.72 -25.36 10.21
N GLU A 340 -23.97 -25.06 8.93
CA GLU A 340 -25.01 -24.11 8.49
C GLU A 340 -26.42 -24.53 8.95
N SER A 341 -26.73 -25.83 8.87
CA SER A 341 -27.99 -26.40 9.34
C SER A 341 -28.15 -26.22 10.86
N SER A 342 -27.07 -26.45 11.61
CA SER A 342 -27.04 -26.29 13.06
C SER A 342 -27.23 -24.82 13.47
N ILE A 343 -26.54 -23.89 12.80
CA ILE A 343 -26.74 -22.44 12.98
C ILE A 343 -28.20 -22.07 12.72
N SER A 344 -28.76 -22.52 11.59
CA SER A 344 -30.14 -22.20 11.21
C SER A 344 -31.17 -22.73 12.22
N LYS A 345 -30.90 -23.85 12.90
CA LYS A 345 -31.76 -24.38 13.97
C LYS A 345 -31.69 -23.49 15.22
N GLU A 346 -30.49 -23.09 15.63
CA GLU A 346 -30.29 -22.22 16.80
C GLU A 346 -30.84 -20.80 16.57
N GLU A 347 -30.69 -20.22 15.37
CA GLU A 347 -31.29 -18.93 15.03
C GLU A 347 -32.83 -18.96 15.11
N ARG A 348 -33.46 -20.07 14.71
CA ARG A 348 -34.91 -20.26 14.88
C ARG A 348 -35.31 -20.31 16.36
N ASN A 349 -34.49 -20.93 17.20
CA ASN A 349 -34.71 -20.95 18.64
C ASN A 349 -34.61 -19.54 19.24
N LEU A 350 -33.52 -18.83 18.91
CA LEU A 350 -33.31 -17.44 19.31
C LEU A 350 -34.47 -16.53 18.89
N ASN A 351 -34.93 -16.63 17.65
CA ASN A 351 -36.06 -15.86 17.14
C ASN A 351 -37.36 -16.11 17.94
N LYS A 352 -37.64 -17.36 18.33
CA LYS A 352 -38.82 -17.67 19.17
C LYS A 352 -38.73 -16.97 20.52
N ILE A 353 -37.56 -16.99 21.17
CA ILE A 353 -37.33 -16.34 22.47
C ILE A 353 -37.46 -14.82 22.32
N ASN A 354 -36.78 -14.23 21.34
CA ASN A 354 -36.83 -12.77 21.13
C ASN A 354 -38.23 -12.27 20.76
N LYS A 355 -39.02 -13.02 19.99
CA LYS A 355 -40.43 -12.67 19.75
C LYS A 355 -41.23 -12.61 21.05
N LYS A 356 -40.99 -13.49 22.03
CA LYS A 356 -41.65 -13.42 23.34
C LYS A 356 -41.21 -12.17 24.11
N ILE A 357 -39.90 -11.88 24.13
CA ILE A 357 -39.34 -10.69 24.77
C ILE A 357 -39.92 -9.41 24.15
N MET A 358 -39.97 -9.30 22.82
CA MET A 358 -40.46 -8.10 22.14
C MET A 358 -41.97 -7.90 22.33
N ARG A 359 -42.76 -8.98 22.29
CA ARG A 359 -44.21 -8.91 22.51
C ARG A 359 -44.57 -8.48 23.93
N SER A 360 -43.68 -8.68 24.90
CA SER A 360 -43.87 -8.19 26.28
C SER A 360 -43.98 -6.65 26.40
N LYS A 361 -43.56 -5.90 25.37
CA LYS A 361 -43.78 -4.44 25.31
C LYS A 361 -45.25 -4.07 25.02
N GLY A 362 -46.08 -5.00 24.53
CA GLY A 362 -47.52 -4.82 24.25
C GLY A 362 -48.42 -4.93 25.49
N LYS A 363 -49.66 -4.42 25.40
CA LYS A 363 -50.63 -4.35 26.52
C LYS A 363 -51.35 -5.67 26.86
N VAL A 364 -51.24 -6.72 26.05
CA VAL A 364 -52.16 -7.89 26.12
C VAL A 364 -51.56 -9.12 26.83
N PHE A 365 -50.23 -9.29 26.86
CA PHE A 365 -49.56 -10.35 27.63
C PHE A 365 -48.17 -9.88 28.07
N ARG A 366 -48.02 -9.52 29.35
CA ARG A 366 -46.72 -9.18 29.95
C ARG A 366 -46.24 -10.35 30.82
N PRO A 367 -45.17 -11.07 30.46
CA PRO A 367 -44.51 -12.00 31.36
C PRO A 367 -44.10 -11.29 32.66
N LYS A 368 -43.99 -12.05 33.75
CA LYS A 368 -43.50 -11.50 35.03
C LYS A 368 -42.07 -10.97 34.84
N GLU A 369 -41.66 -9.98 35.62
CA GLU A 369 -40.34 -9.36 35.47
C GLU A 369 -39.20 -10.39 35.60
N SER A 370 -39.32 -11.35 36.50
CA SER A 370 -38.37 -12.46 36.66
C SER A 370 -38.29 -13.38 35.43
N GLU A 371 -39.43 -13.67 34.80
CA GLU A 371 -39.52 -14.47 33.58
C GLU A 371 -38.93 -13.72 32.38
N LEU A 372 -39.16 -12.40 32.29
CA LEU A 372 -38.56 -11.56 31.27
C LEU A 372 -37.03 -11.51 31.41
N LYS A 373 -36.51 -11.38 32.63
CA LYS A 373 -35.07 -11.44 32.92
C LYS A 373 -34.48 -12.79 32.50
N ALA A 374 -35.15 -13.90 32.81
CA ALA A 374 -34.73 -15.24 32.41
C ALA A 374 -34.67 -15.41 30.89
N LEU A 375 -35.72 -14.98 30.17
CA LEU A 375 -35.76 -15.04 28.70
C LEU A 375 -34.65 -14.19 28.06
N LYS A 376 -34.41 -12.98 28.59
CA LYS A 376 -33.31 -12.12 28.13
C LYS A 376 -31.97 -12.83 28.29
N PHE A 377 -31.70 -13.40 29.47
CA PHE A 377 -30.46 -14.13 29.73
C PHE A 377 -30.30 -15.34 28.79
N GLU A 378 -31.35 -16.11 28.56
CA GLU A 378 -31.35 -17.24 27.62
C GLU A 378 -31.04 -16.78 26.18
N SER A 379 -31.64 -15.67 25.75
CA SER A 379 -31.35 -15.07 24.44
C SER A 379 -29.86 -14.70 24.28
N LEU A 380 -29.23 -14.12 25.31
CA LEU A 380 -27.81 -13.75 25.26
C LEU A 380 -26.92 -14.99 25.17
N LYS A 381 -27.24 -16.04 25.94
CA LYS A 381 -26.50 -17.31 25.91
C LYS A 381 -26.54 -17.97 24.52
N ILE A 382 -27.71 -17.98 23.87
CA ILE A 382 -27.85 -18.53 22.52
C ILE A 382 -27.12 -17.65 21.50
N ALA A 383 -27.18 -16.32 21.62
CA ALA A 383 -26.47 -15.42 20.73
C ALA A 383 -24.94 -15.61 20.82
N LYS A 384 -24.38 -15.77 22.02
CA LYS A 384 -22.96 -16.09 22.20
C LYS A 384 -22.57 -17.43 21.56
N LYS A 385 -23.38 -18.48 21.77
CA LYS A 385 -23.17 -19.77 21.08
C LYS A 385 -23.19 -19.63 19.56
N LEU A 386 -24.13 -18.85 19.02
CA LEU A 386 -24.22 -18.58 17.59
C LEU A 386 -22.98 -17.84 17.07
N TYR A 387 -22.43 -16.89 17.83
CA TYR A 387 -21.18 -16.22 17.48
C TYR A 387 -20.03 -17.20 17.29
N GLU A 388 -19.80 -18.08 18.26
CA GLU A 388 -18.76 -19.13 18.18
C GLU A 388 -18.97 -20.05 16.98
N MET A 389 -20.23 -20.42 16.69
CA MET A 389 -20.57 -21.25 15.53
C MET A 389 -20.27 -20.54 14.19
N TYR A 390 -20.55 -19.24 14.09
CA TYR A 390 -20.25 -18.45 12.90
C TYR A 390 -18.74 -18.22 12.71
N GLN A 391 -17.98 -18.02 13.79
CA GLN A 391 -16.51 -17.95 13.72
C GLN A 391 -15.93 -19.27 13.18
N ASN A 392 -16.42 -20.41 13.68
CA ASN A 392 -16.05 -21.71 13.15
C ASN A 392 -16.48 -21.89 11.68
N LEU A 393 -17.68 -21.43 11.30
CA LEU A 393 -18.15 -21.52 9.91
C LEU A 393 -17.25 -20.76 8.95
N THR A 394 -16.87 -19.54 9.33
CA THR A 394 -15.97 -18.72 8.53
C THR A 394 -14.65 -19.50 8.34
N LYS A 395 -14.06 -20.02 9.43
CA LYS A 395 -12.76 -20.73 9.37
C LYS A 395 -12.82 -21.95 8.47
N GLU A 396 -13.86 -22.77 8.62
CA GLU A 396 -14.05 -23.96 7.79
C GLU A 396 -14.33 -23.62 6.32
N TYR A 397 -15.00 -22.48 6.06
CA TYR A 397 -15.21 -21.99 4.71
C TYR A 397 -13.88 -21.67 4.02
N PHE A 398 -12.98 -20.92 4.68
CA PHE A 398 -11.66 -20.65 4.10
C PHE A 398 -10.83 -21.92 3.93
N ASN A 399 -10.81 -22.83 4.92
CA ASN A 399 -10.16 -24.13 4.77
C ASN A 399 -10.65 -24.87 3.52
N SER A 400 -11.96 -24.85 3.26
CA SER A 400 -12.52 -25.47 2.06
C SER A 400 -11.98 -24.84 0.77
N LYS A 401 -11.82 -23.51 0.74
CA LYS A 401 -11.26 -22.78 -0.40
C LYS A 401 -9.79 -23.10 -0.63
N VAL A 402 -8.99 -23.18 0.44
CA VAL A 402 -7.59 -23.63 0.37
C VAL A 402 -7.53 -25.02 -0.26
N TYR A 403 -8.31 -25.99 0.25
CA TYR A 403 -8.29 -27.37 -0.24
C TYR A 403 -8.93 -27.56 -1.63
N GLU A 404 -9.71 -26.61 -2.13
CA GLU A 404 -10.20 -26.59 -3.51
C GLU A 404 -9.05 -26.37 -4.50
N VAL A 405 -8.15 -25.42 -4.19
CA VAL A 405 -7.03 -25.03 -5.06
C VAL A 405 -5.75 -25.82 -4.81
N LEU A 406 -5.61 -26.42 -3.62
CA LEU A 406 -4.39 -27.12 -3.24
C LEU A 406 -4.15 -28.38 -4.09
N ASN A 407 -2.94 -28.48 -4.64
CA ASN A 407 -2.47 -29.60 -5.47
C ASN A 407 -0.92 -29.63 -5.49
N ASN A 408 -0.30 -30.66 -6.08
CA ASN A 408 1.17 -30.79 -6.13
C ASN A 408 1.88 -29.63 -6.86
N SER A 409 1.19 -28.91 -7.73
CA SER A 409 1.69 -27.74 -8.47
C SER A 409 1.27 -26.40 -7.84
N PHE A 410 0.83 -26.40 -6.58
CA PHE A 410 0.48 -25.17 -5.88
C PHE A 410 1.72 -24.27 -5.73
N SER A 411 1.68 -23.09 -6.33
CA SER A 411 2.78 -22.13 -6.41
C SER A 411 2.68 -21.03 -5.37
N ILE A 412 3.71 -20.20 -5.23
CA ILE A 412 3.63 -18.98 -4.41
C ILE A 412 2.60 -18.02 -5.02
N ASN A 413 2.47 -17.97 -6.34
CA ASN A 413 1.44 -17.15 -7.00
C ASN A 413 0.02 -17.59 -6.61
N ASP A 414 -0.24 -18.89 -6.48
CA ASP A 414 -1.55 -19.39 -6.02
C ASP A 414 -1.82 -18.97 -4.57
N PHE A 415 -0.80 -19.00 -3.71
CA PHE A 415 -0.88 -18.49 -2.34
C PHE A 415 -1.22 -17.01 -2.30
N LEU A 416 -0.50 -16.18 -3.07
CA LEU A 416 -0.72 -14.73 -3.14
C LEU A 416 -2.14 -14.42 -3.61
N ASN A 417 -2.59 -15.06 -4.69
CA ASN A 417 -3.95 -14.88 -5.21
C ASN A 417 -5.03 -15.34 -4.22
N LEU A 418 -4.79 -16.44 -3.49
CA LEU A 418 -5.73 -16.96 -2.50
C LEU A 418 -5.90 -15.97 -1.33
N TYR A 419 -4.80 -15.49 -0.75
CA TYR A 419 -4.86 -14.56 0.39
C TYR A 419 -5.40 -13.20 -0.03
N TYR A 420 -4.96 -12.69 -1.18
CA TYR A 420 -5.52 -11.47 -1.77
C TYR A 420 -7.04 -11.55 -1.95
N SER A 421 -7.56 -12.74 -2.29
CA SER A 421 -9.00 -12.94 -2.50
C SER A 421 -9.82 -12.97 -1.20
N PHE A 422 -9.24 -13.16 -0.02
CA PHE A 422 -9.99 -13.33 1.23
C PHE A 422 -9.42 -12.45 2.33
N ASP A 423 -9.89 -11.20 2.38
CA ASP A 423 -9.26 -10.12 3.14
C ASP A 423 -9.30 -10.36 4.66
N TYR A 424 -10.44 -10.85 5.17
CA TYR A 424 -10.55 -11.28 6.58
C TYR A 424 -9.44 -12.27 6.96
N TYR A 425 -9.20 -13.29 6.12
CA TYR A 425 -8.24 -14.36 6.41
C TYR A 425 -6.81 -13.91 6.25
N LYS A 426 -6.53 -13.10 5.22
CA LYS A 426 -5.24 -12.47 5.02
C LYS A 426 -4.86 -11.66 6.26
N LYS A 427 -5.76 -10.80 6.74
CA LYS A 427 -5.51 -9.95 7.92
C LYS A 427 -5.30 -10.76 9.19
N GLU A 428 -6.14 -11.76 9.47
CA GLU A 428 -5.93 -12.64 10.63
C GLU A 428 -4.58 -13.38 10.55
N ALA A 429 -4.23 -13.91 9.39
CA ALA A 429 -2.99 -14.65 9.23
C ALA A 429 -1.75 -13.73 9.30
N ILE A 430 -1.80 -12.52 8.74
CA ILE A 430 -0.73 -11.53 8.90
C ILE A 430 -0.58 -11.16 10.38
N LYS A 431 -1.70 -10.90 11.07
CA LYS A 431 -1.67 -10.57 12.51
C LYS A 431 -1.01 -11.69 13.33
N GLU A 432 -1.34 -12.95 13.04
CA GLU A 432 -0.75 -14.13 13.68
C GLU A 432 0.75 -14.32 13.32
N SER A 433 1.11 -14.25 12.04
CA SER A 433 2.48 -14.56 11.57
C SER A 433 3.53 -13.52 11.95
N TYR A 434 3.10 -12.29 12.26
CA TYR A 434 4.00 -11.17 12.60
C TYR A 434 3.78 -10.64 14.02
N ASP A 435 2.94 -11.29 14.82
CA ASP A 435 2.57 -10.84 16.17
C ASP A 435 2.17 -9.34 16.22
N ILE A 436 1.34 -8.90 15.25
CA ILE A 436 0.95 -7.48 15.13
C ILE A 436 -0.09 -7.13 16.21
N GLU A 437 0.23 -6.13 17.02
CA GLU A 437 -0.66 -5.68 18.11
C GLU A 437 -1.60 -4.54 17.70
N THR A 438 -1.22 -3.70 16.72
CA THR A 438 -1.98 -2.50 16.38
C THR A 438 -2.70 -2.60 15.03
N HIS A 439 -3.89 -2.01 14.96
CA HIS A 439 -4.69 -2.00 13.73
C HIS A 439 -3.98 -1.29 12.57
N ASN A 440 -3.33 -0.15 12.82
CA ASN A 440 -2.65 0.61 11.76
C ASN A 440 -1.51 -0.17 11.13
N GLN A 441 -0.65 -0.82 11.95
CA GLN A 441 0.42 -1.67 11.44
C GLN A 441 -0.12 -2.84 10.62
N LEU A 442 -1.23 -3.44 11.05
CA LEU A 442 -1.86 -4.52 10.31
C LEU A 442 -2.36 -4.05 8.93
N MET A 443 -2.98 -2.87 8.88
CA MET A 443 -3.45 -2.30 7.62
C MET A 443 -2.27 -2.00 6.68
N GLU A 444 -1.18 -1.41 7.17
CA GLU A 444 0.04 -1.20 6.37
C GLU A 444 0.59 -2.51 5.79
N TYR A 445 0.73 -3.56 6.62
CA TYR A 445 1.17 -4.88 6.15
C TYR A 445 0.21 -5.51 5.13
N SER A 446 -1.09 -5.32 5.33
CA SER A 446 -2.15 -5.84 4.45
C SER A 446 -2.15 -5.14 3.09
N ASP A 447 -2.01 -3.82 3.08
CA ASP A 447 -2.00 -3.00 1.86
C ASP A 447 -0.71 -3.26 1.07
N ASP A 448 0.44 -3.32 1.76
CA ASP A 448 1.72 -3.71 1.15
C ASP A 448 1.67 -5.14 0.57
N PHE A 449 0.95 -6.06 1.24
CA PHE A 449 0.78 -7.43 0.74
C PHE A 449 -0.03 -7.43 -0.55
N ASP A 450 -1.06 -6.59 -0.63
CA ASP A 450 -1.90 -6.48 -1.83
C ASP A 450 -1.11 -5.95 -3.01
N ILE A 451 -0.27 -4.93 -2.82
CA ILE A 451 0.66 -4.42 -3.85
C ILE A 451 1.58 -5.55 -4.32
N PHE A 452 2.16 -6.31 -3.40
CA PHE A 452 3.03 -7.43 -3.75
C PHE A 452 2.25 -8.54 -4.50
N ALA A 453 1.11 -8.98 -3.98
CA ALA A 453 0.32 -10.07 -4.53
C ALA A 453 -0.27 -9.74 -5.91
N MET A 454 -0.55 -8.47 -6.18
CA MET A 454 -1.14 -8.01 -7.43
C MET A 454 -0.11 -7.75 -8.52
N ASN A 455 1.16 -7.52 -8.18
CA ASN A 455 2.19 -7.16 -9.14
C ASN A 455 2.43 -8.32 -10.16
N PRO A 456 2.04 -8.14 -11.43
CA PRO A 456 2.20 -9.16 -12.46
C PRO A 456 3.65 -9.31 -12.95
N ASN A 457 4.54 -8.41 -12.52
CA ASN A 457 5.98 -8.45 -12.82
C ASN A 457 6.76 -9.25 -11.79
N ASN A 458 6.10 -9.83 -10.78
CA ASN A 458 6.68 -10.89 -9.98
C ASN A 458 6.88 -12.13 -10.85
N VAL A 459 8.10 -12.35 -11.35
CA VAL A 459 8.42 -13.44 -12.27
C VAL A 459 9.09 -14.60 -11.54
N ILE A 460 10.07 -14.32 -10.69
CA ILE A 460 10.90 -15.37 -10.10
C ILE A 460 10.14 -16.10 -8.99
N VAL A 461 9.56 -15.35 -8.05
CA VAL A 461 8.83 -15.88 -6.90
C VAL A 461 7.57 -16.62 -7.37
N CYS A 462 6.85 -16.05 -8.33
CA CYS A 462 5.65 -16.68 -8.89
C CYS A 462 5.91 -17.98 -9.65
N SER A 463 7.15 -18.21 -10.11
CA SER A 463 7.55 -19.44 -10.79
C SER A 463 7.92 -20.59 -9.85
N VAL A 464 8.00 -20.33 -8.55
CA VAL A 464 8.44 -21.31 -7.54
C VAL A 464 7.24 -22.07 -7.00
N MET A 465 7.32 -23.39 -7.01
CA MET A 465 6.31 -24.26 -6.40
C MET A 465 6.44 -24.19 -4.87
N SER A 466 5.31 -24.10 -4.17
CA SER A 466 5.30 -23.97 -2.70
C SER A 466 5.87 -25.22 -1.99
N PHE A 467 5.89 -26.37 -2.66
CA PHE A 467 6.46 -27.62 -2.12
C PHE A 467 7.95 -27.78 -2.39
N ASP A 468 8.54 -26.96 -3.26
CA ASP A 468 9.95 -27.08 -3.59
C ASP A 468 10.82 -26.40 -2.53
N GLU A 469 11.93 -27.03 -2.18
CA GLU A 469 12.98 -26.46 -1.31
C GLU A 469 13.97 -25.58 -2.09
N VAL A 470 13.58 -25.12 -3.28
CA VAL A 470 14.44 -24.31 -4.15
C VAL A 470 14.72 -22.96 -3.48
N SER A 471 16.01 -22.68 -3.27
CA SER A 471 16.44 -21.37 -2.80
C SER A 471 16.31 -20.33 -3.92
N ILE A 472 15.37 -19.38 -3.75
CA ILE A 472 15.14 -18.29 -4.71
C ILE A 472 16.39 -17.42 -4.86
N SER A 473 17.13 -17.17 -3.78
CA SER A 473 18.38 -16.41 -3.83
C SER A 473 19.43 -17.09 -4.72
N LYS A 474 19.54 -18.43 -4.66
CA LYS A 474 20.42 -19.20 -5.55
C LYS A 474 19.99 -19.13 -7.01
N VAL A 475 18.68 -19.15 -7.27
CA VAL A 475 18.14 -19.02 -8.64
C VAL A 475 18.51 -17.66 -9.23
N ILE A 476 18.30 -16.57 -8.48
CA ILE A 476 18.69 -15.22 -8.87
C ILE A 476 20.21 -15.17 -9.13
N MET A 477 21.01 -15.57 -8.14
CA MET A 477 22.47 -15.60 -8.26
C MET A 477 22.94 -16.31 -9.53
N ASN A 478 22.51 -17.55 -9.74
CA ASN A 478 22.95 -18.36 -10.88
C ASN A 478 22.56 -17.72 -12.22
N LYS A 479 21.32 -17.23 -12.35
CA LYS A 479 20.83 -16.58 -13.57
C LYS A 479 21.69 -15.38 -13.95
N TYR A 480 22.02 -14.52 -13.00
CA TYR A 480 22.74 -13.28 -13.26
C TYR A 480 24.24 -13.45 -13.41
N ARG A 481 24.83 -14.46 -12.75
CA ARG A 481 26.22 -14.85 -13.02
C ARG A 481 26.42 -15.32 -14.46
N LEU A 482 25.45 -16.03 -15.04
CA LEU A 482 25.46 -16.39 -16.48
C LEU A 482 25.36 -15.18 -17.41
N LEU A 483 24.89 -14.03 -16.90
CA LEU A 483 24.82 -12.75 -17.61
C LEU A 483 26.00 -11.82 -17.26
N ASN A 484 27.10 -12.38 -16.75
CA ASN A 484 28.31 -11.66 -16.36
C ASN A 484 28.12 -10.67 -15.19
N ILE A 485 27.09 -10.84 -14.36
CA ILE A 485 26.88 -10.02 -13.17
C ILE A 485 27.41 -10.74 -11.93
N ASN A 486 28.29 -10.06 -11.20
CA ASN A 486 28.91 -10.57 -9.99
C ASN A 486 28.02 -10.31 -8.77
N ILE A 487 27.22 -11.32 -8.44
CA ILE A 487 26.44 -11.38 -7.21
C ILE A 487 26.60 -12.75 -6.54
N ASN A 488 26.46 -12.76 -5.23
CA ASN A 488 26.42 -13.96 -4.40
C ASN A 488 25.16 -13.98 -3.52
N GLU A 489 24.96 -15.06 -2.75
CA GLU A 489 23.80 -15.16 -1.86
C GLU A 489 23.80 -14.12 -0.74
N GLU A 490 24.98 -13.72 -0.24
CA GLU A 490 25.10 -12.70 0.82
C GLU A 490 24.58 -11.34 0.35
N ASN A 491 24.78 -11.01 -0.93
CA ASN A 491 24.23 -9.78 -1.51
C ASN A 491 22.69 -9.74 -1.51
N LEU A 492 22.04 -10.90 -1.38
CA LEU A 492 20.60 -11.03 -1.33
C LEU A 492 20.07 -11.14 0.12
N TYR A 493 20.92 -11.11 1.15
CA TYR A 493 20.43 -11.02 2.52
C TYR A 493 19.68 -9.69 2.73
N PRO A 494 18.57 -9.68 3.50
CA PRO A 494 17.70 -8.49 3.64
C PRO A 494 18.45 -7.21 4.01
N GLU A 495 19.47 -7.31 4.86
CA GLU A 495 20.33 -6.20 5.28
C GLU A 495 21.22 -5.64 4.17
N ASN A 496 21.56 -6.45 3.16
CA ASN A 496 22.47 -6.11 2.07
C ASN A 496 21.74 -5.70 0.78
N VAL A 497 20.46 -6.03 0.66
CA VAL A 497 19.62 -5.69 -0.51
C VAL A 497 19.62 -4.19 -0.82
N PRO A 498 19.45 -3.27 0.15
CA PRO A 498 19.48 -1.83 -0.13
C PRO A 498 20.81 -1.37 -0.75
N GLU A 499 21.94 -1.90 -0.26
CA GLU A 499 23.26 -1.56 -0.79
C GLU A 499 23.43 -2.11 -2.21
N LEU A 500 22.97 -3.33 -2.48
CA LEU A 500 22.98 -3.91 -3.83
C LEU A 500 22.16 -3.05 -4.80
N ILE A 501 20.94 -2.65 -4.42
CA ILE A 501 20.07 -1.79 -5.23
C ILE A 501 20.75 -0.44 -5.52
N GLU A 502 21.36 0.20 -4.52
CA GLU A 502 22.05 1.49 -4.75
C GLU A 502 23.26 1.36 -5.66
N ARG A 503 24.03 0.27 -5.58
CA ARG A 503 25.13 0.00 -6.53
C ARG A 503 24.60 -0.16 -7.96
N ILE A 504 23.49 -0.87 -8.14
CA ILE A 504 22.83 -1.02 -9.44
C ILE A 504 22.32 0.34 -9.95
N ASN A 505 21.62 1.09 -9.10
CA ASN A 505 21.10 2.42 -9.42
C ASN A 505 22.23 3.36 -9.85
N LEU A 506 23.36 3.39 -9.15
CA LEU A 506 24.52 4.21 -9.53
C LEU A 506 24.99 3.92 -10.96
N VAL A 507 25.11 2.65 -11.34
CA VAL A 507 25.53 2.26 -12.69
C VAL A 507 24.47 2.65 -13.74
N LEU A 508 23.18 2.47 -13.44
CA LEU A 508 22.09 2.86 -14.35
C LEU A 508 21.96 4.38 -14.50
N ARG A 509 22.20 5.14 -13.42
CA ARG A 509 22.27 6.62 -13.44
C ARG A 509 23.39 7.11 -14.35
N ILE A 510 24.56 6.48 -14.29
CA ILE A 510 25.70 6.80 -15.16
C ILE A 510 25.32 6.57 -16.62
N LYS A 511 24.74 5.41 -16.95
CA LYS A 511 24.22 5.12 -18.31
C LYS A 511 23.25 6.22 -18.76
N ALA A 512 22.28 6.58 -17.92
CA ALA A 512 21.29 7.60 -18.26
C ALA A 512 21.97 8.95 -18.57
N LEU A 513 22.92 9.39 -17.75
CA LEU A 513 23.67 10.63 -17.98
C LEU A 513 24.46 10.59 -19.29
N GLU A 514 25.16 9.49 -19.56
CA GLU A 514 25.96 9.27 -20.78
C GLU A 514 25.10 9.24 -22.06
N GLU A 515 23.86 8.73 -21.98
CA GLU A 515 22.89 8.73 -23.09
C GLU A 515 22.16 10.09 -23.25
N SER A 516 22.32 11.00 -22.28
CA SER A 516 21.62 12.29 -22.27
C SER A 516 22.46 13.46 -22.77
N LYS A 517 21.83 14.64 -22.90
CA LYS A 517 22.55 15.90 -23.19
C LYS A 517 23.16 16.55 -21.93
N LEU A 518 22.83 16.02 -20.75
CA LEU A 518 23.30 16.48 -19.45
C LEU A 518 24.48 15.61 -19.01
N ASP A 519 25.69 16.08 -19.25
CA ASP A 519 26.91 15.47 -18.72
C ASP A 519 27.07 15.75 -17.22
N VAL A 520 28.02 15.03 -16.61
CA VAL A 520 28.30 15.09 -15.17
C VAL A 520 28.72 16.50 -14.74
N GLU A 521 29.46 17.23 -15.59
CA GLU A 521 29.91 18.60 -15.33
C GLU A 521 28.74 19.58 -15.27
N LYS A 522 27.77 19.48 -16.18
CA LYS A 522 26.55 20.30 -16.15
C LYS A 522 25.72 19.98 -14.91
N LEU A 523 25.54 18.70 -14.57
CA LEU A 523 24.83 18.29 -13.36
C LEU A 523 25.53 18.86 -12.11
N TRP A 524 26.85 18.72 -12.02
CA TRP A 524 27.65 19.28 -10.94
C TRP A 524 27.47 20.79 -10.85
N PHE A 525 27.54 21.51 -11.98
CA PHE A 525 27.31 22.95 -12.03
C PHE A 525 25.93 23.32 -11.48
N MET A 526 24.87 22.60 -11.86
CA MET A 526 23.52 22.83 -11.33
C MET A 526 23.47 22.68 -9.81
N VAL A 527 24.09 21.62 -9.27
CA VAL A 527 24.15 21.36 -7.82
C VAL A 527 24.92 22.46 -7.08
N GLN A 528 26.05 22.93 -7.64
CA GLN A 528 26.83 24.01 -7.01
C GLN A 528 26.06 25.34 -7.02
N VAL A 529 25.38 25.67 -8.13
CA VAL A 529 24.56 26.87 -8.22
C VAL A 529 23.40 26.82 -7.22
N ASP A 530 22.73 25.68 -7.08
CA ASP A 530 21.64 25.49 -6.12
C ASP A 530 22.12 25.72 -4.67
N LYS A 531 23.27 25.13 -4.29
CA LYS A 531 23.92 25.34 -2.99
C LYS A 531 24.28 26.81 -2.73
N LEU A 532 24.69 27.54 -3.77
CA LEU A 532 25.06 28.95 -3.67
C LEU A 532 23.83 29.88 -3.54
N ILE A 533 22.68 29.48 -4.11
CA ILE A 533 21.44 30.28 -4.10
C ILE A 533 20.57 29.99 -2.86
N ILE A 534 20.59 28.77 -2.32
CA ILE A 534 19.82 28.40 -1.10
C ILE A 534 20.46 29.00 0.16
N LYS A 535 21.79 28.92 0.31
CA LYS A 535 22.52 29.47 1.48
C LYS A 535 22.21 30.94 1.85
N PRO A 536 22.07 31.90 0.93
CA PRO A 536 21.77 33.29 1.28
C PRO A 536 20.34 33.56 1.79
N ASN A 537 19.42 32.58 1.75
CA ASN A 537 18.06 32.72 2.27
C ASN A 537 17.91 32.19 3.71
N GLU A 538 18.74 31.25 4.17
CA GLU A 538 18.72 30.76 5.56
C GLU A 538 19.44 31.70 6.54
N GLU A 539 20.35 32.55 6.07
CA GLU A 539 21.04 33.56 6.89
C GLU A 539 20.27 34.89 7.01
N LYS A 540 19.02 34.95 6.54
CA LYS A 540 18.17 36.15 6.57
C LYS A 540 16.94 36.07 7.49
N ASP A 541 16.74 34.95 8.17
CA ASP A 541 15.85 34.81 9.33
C ASP A 541 16.71 34.73 10.61
#